data_AF-A0A2T7C866-F1
#
_entry.id   AF-A0A2T7C866-F1
#
_cell.length_a   1.000
_cell.length_b   1.000
_cell.length_c   1.000
_cell.angle_alpha   90.00
_cell.angle_beta   90.00
_cell.angle_gamma   90.00
#
_symmetry.space_group_name_H-M   'P 1'
#
loop_
_entity.id
_entity.type
_entity.pdbx_description
1 polymer ?
#
loop_
_entity_poly.entity_id
_entity_poly.type
_entity_poly.pdbx_seq_one_letter_code
_entity_poly.pdbx_strand_id
1 'polypeptide(L)'
;MAAPSNVFWDPAGHLHTNALRWEGFPRLLWESLRSLLYTELPQYDAVEYQEEGVRRCRVRMTIPQHPFRSQWQPIDVNVVGHRIVDTIEGAALEAIYLFCNQHPREVAGQPIGLFSTTDPNNPEWNLKIVPEGHRLEGSTEEALQGTMRFMSVQHHYQLLLHRGMGQLISVAQGHFRNADRQVTQIQQLQASVTEKEEIIVALRRPFITEKTRSMRVMR
;
A
#
# COMPACT_ATOMS: atom_id res chain seq x y z
N MET A 1 20.88 8.97 -25.01
CA MET A 1 20.80 7.50 -24.87
C MET A 1 19.78 7.18 -23.79
N ALA A 2 18.71 6.46 -24.11
CA ALA A 2 17.75 6.00 -23.11
C ALA A 2 18.41 4.89 -22.29
N ALA A 3 18.54 5.09 -20.97
CA ALA A 3 18.98 4.02 -20.07
C ALA A 3 18.03 2.81 -20.21
N PRO A 4 18.54 1.57 -20.17
CA PRO A 4 17.69 0.40 -20.23
C PRO A 4 16.61 0.48 -19.14
N SER A 5 15.39 0.11 -19.51
CA SER A 5 14.30 0.00 -18.54
C SER A 5 14.65 -1.13 -17.58
N ASN A 6 15.14 -0.80 -16.39
CA ASN A 6 15.61 -1.76 -15.36
C ASN A 6 14.44 -2.51 -14.70
N VAL A 7 13.43 -2.93 -15.47
CA VAL A 7 12.25 -3.64 -14.97
C VAL A 7 12.44 -5.12 -15.23
N PHE A 8 12.64 -5.91 -14.18
CA PHE A 8 12.69 -7.36 -14.30
C PHE A 8 12.13 -8.04 -13.06
N TRP A 9 11.66 -9.27 -13.23
CA TRP A 9 11.26 -10.14 -12.14
C TRP A 9 12.39 -11.12 -11.84
N ASP A 10 12.70 -11.32 -10.58
CA ASP A 10 13.65 -12.36 -10.17
C ASP A 10 12.94 -13.72 -9.94
N PRO A 11 13.70 -14.83 -9.81
CA PRO A 11 13.13 -16.14 -9.56
C PRO A 11 12.37 -16.26 -8.22
N ALA A 12 12.60 -15.35 -7.27
CA ALA A 12 11.88 -15.30 -6.00
C ALA A 12 10.53 -14.58 -6.12
N GLY A 13 10.23 -14.00 -7.29
CA GLY A 13 8.98 -13.28 -7.54
C GLY A 13 9.02 -11.82 -7.10
N HIS A 14 10.21 -11.22 -6.99
CA HIS A 14 10.35 -9.78 -6.76
C HIS A 14 10.50 -9.02 -8.08
N LEU A 15 9.79 -7.91 -8.20
CA LEU A 15 9.93 -6.91 -9.25
C LEU A 15 10.98 -5.90 -8.84
N HIS A 16 12.07 -5.86 -9.59
CA HIS A 16 13.12 -4.84 -9.49
C HIS A 16 12.87 -3.76 -10.53
N THR A 17 12.86 -2.49 -10.11
CA THR A 17 12.62 -1.35 -11.02
C THR A 17 13.22 -0.04 -10.50
N ASN A 18 13.50 0.89 -11.41
CA ASN A 18 13.80 2.29 -11.07
C ASN A 18 12.55 3.19 -11.17
N ALA A 19 11.40 2.62 -11.55
CA ALA A 19 10.09 3.28 -11.68
C ALA A 19 10.05 4.53 -12.59
N LEU A 20 11.08 4.77 -13.42
CA LEU A 20 11.16 5.97 -14.27
C LEU A 20 10.40 5.87 -15.60
N ARG A 21 9.84 4.69 -15.91
CA ARG A 21 9.09 4.48 -17.16
C ARG A 21 7.83 5.35 -17.25
N TRP A 22 7.23 5.69 -16.11
CA TRP A 22 5.98 6.42 -16.02
C TRP A 22 6.19 7.81 -15.42
N GLU A 23 5.23 8.69 -15.67
CA GLU A 23 5.14 9.96 -14.95
C GLU A 23 4.44 9.74 -13.61
N GLY A 24 4.97 10.32 -12.54
CA GLY A 24 4.56 10.03 -11.17
C GLY A 24 5.58 10.54 -10.15
N PHE A 25 5.35 10.21 -8.88
CA PHE A 25 6.27 10.56 -7.79
C PHE A 25 7.69 9.99 -7.97
N PRO A 26 7.90 8.76 -8.46
CA PRO A 26 9.25 8.25 -8.69
C PRO A 26 10.08 9.14 -9.62
N ARG A 27 9.44 9.69 -10.66
CA ARG A 27 10.11 10.58 -11.60
C ARG A 27 10.40 11.95 -10.98
N LEU A 28 9.45 12.52 -10.24
CA LEU A 28 9.64 13.79 -9.53
C LEU A 28 10.75 13.69 -8.47
N LEU A 29 10.78 12.57 -7.74
CA LEU A 29 11.84 12.25 -6.80
C LEU A 29 13.20 12.24 -7.50
N TRP A 30 13.33 11.46 -8.60
CA TRP A 30 14.61 11.37 -9.31
C TRP A 30 15.09 12.70 -9.87
N GLU A 31 14.21 13.49 -10.48
CA GLU A 31 14.59 14.80 -11.03
C GLU A 31 15.11 15.74 -9.93
N SER A 32 14.50 15.67 -8.74
CA SER A 32 14.92 16.46 -7.58
C SER A 32 16.23 15.96 -6.97
N LEU A 33 16.43 14.64 -6.89
CA LEU A 33 17.71 14.07 -6.47
C LEU A 33 18.83 14.46 -7.45
N ARG A 34 18.53 14.46 -8.75
CA ARG A 34 19.50 14.86 -9.79
C ARG A 34 19.91 16.32 -9.67
N SER A 35 18.98 17.24 -9.35
CA SER A 35 19.33 18.65 -9.11
C SER A 35 20.21 18.84 -7.87
N LEU A 36 20.13 17.91 -6.93
CA LEU A 36 20.96 17.83 -5.72
C LEU A 36 22.22 16.96 -5.90
N LEU A 37 22.60 16.64 -7.14
CA LEU A 37 23.84 15.94 -7.51
C LEU A 37 23.90 14.45 -7.11
N TYR A 38 22.77 13.79 -6.89
CA TYR A 38 22.74 12.33 -6.85
C TYR A 38 23.08 11.75 -8.23
N THR A 39 23.96 10.75 -8.23
CA THR A 39 24.42 10.05 -9.43
C THR A 39 23.73 8.69 -9.62
N GLU A 40 23.24 8.10 -8.54
CA GLU A 40 22.58 6.81 -8.53
C GLU A 40 21.07 6.94 -8.38
N LEU A 41 20.34 6.10 -9.12
CA LEU A 41 18.88 6.08 -9.16
C LEU A 41 18.29 5.48 -7.88
N PRO A 42 17.13 5.96 -7.41
CA PRO A 42 16.32 5.22 -6.45
C PRO A 42 15.97 3.83 -6.98
N GLN A 43 16.06 2.83 -6.11
CA GLN A 43 15.75 1.44 -6.43
C GLN A 43 14.47 1.02 -5.75
N TYR A 44 13.63 0.27 -6.46
CA TYR A 44 12.39 -0.30 -5.96
C TYR A 44 12.44 -1.81 -6.11
N ASP A 45 12.15 -2.50 -5.01
CA ASP A 45 11.96 -3.94 -4.91
C ASP A 45 10.53 -4.19 -4.46
N ALA A 46 9.73 -4.86 -5.27
CA ALA A 46 8.31 -5.08 -5.00
C ALA A 46 7.93 -6.55 -5.06
N VAL A 47 7.13 -7.03 -4.12
CA VAL A 47 6.67 -8.43 -4.09
C VAL A 47 5.17 -8.48 -3.80
N GLU A 48 4.45 -9.33 -4.53
CA GLU A 48 3.04 -9.63 -4.25
C GLU A 48 2.93 -10.86 -3.35
N TYR A 49 1.98 -10.82 -2.42
CA TYR A 49 1.68 -11.93 -1.53
C TYR A 49 0.20 -11.98 -1.19
N GLN A 50 -0.27 -13.10 -0.64
CA GLN A 50 -1.60 -13.20 -0.05
C GLN A 50 -1.53 -13.19 1.46
N GLU A 51 -2.40 -12.41 2.08
CA GLU A 51 -2.56 -12.31 3.53
C GLU A 51 -4.05 -12.39 3.82
N GLU A 52 -4.47 -13.42 4.57
CA GLU A 52 -5.88 -13.66 4.92
C GLU A 52 -6.82 -13.72 3.70
N GLY A 53 -6.33 -14.25 2.57
CA GLY A 53 -7.08 -14.34 1.31
C GLY A 53 -7.16 -13.02 0.52
N VAL A 54 -6.55 -11.94 1.02
CA VAL A 54 -6.46 -10.65 0.33
C VAL A 54 -5.11 -10.54 -0.36
N ARG A 55 -5.11 -10.17 -1.65
CA ARG A 55 -3.86 -9.85 -2.35
C ARG A 55 -3.28 -8.54 -1.80
N ARG A 56 -2.01 -8.61 -1.43
CA ARG A 56 -1.18 -7.52 -0.93
C ARG A 56 0.07 -7.42 -1.78
N CYS A 57 0.74 -6.30 -1.67
CA CYS A 57 2.09 -6.15 -2.15
C CYS A 57 2.89 -5.34 -1.15
N ARG A 58 4.20 -5.57 -1.13
CA ARG A 58 5.16 -4.81 -0.36
C ARG A 58 6.16 -4.19 -1.32
N VAL A 59 6.44 -2.91 -1.16
CA VAL A 59 7.45 -2.19 -1.94
C VAL A 59 8.50 -1.66 -0.98
N ARG A 60 9.73 -2.09 -1.18
CA ARG A 60 10.92 -1.50 -0.57
C ARG A 60 11.52 -0.52 -1.57
N MET A 61 11.75 0.70 -1.15
CA MET A 61 12.43 1.71 -1.94
C MET A 61 13.66 2.20 -1.19
N THR A 62 14.76 2.38 -1.91
CA THR A 62 16.00 2.92 -1.36
C THR A 62 16.48 4.11 -2.19
N ILE A 63 16.70 5.25 -1.53
CA ILE A 63 17.53 6.34 -2.04
C ILE A 63 18.97 6.04 -1.58
N PRO A 64 19.93 5.89 -2.50
CA PRO A 64 21.30 5.52 -2.16
C PRO A 64 22.02 6.62 -1.37
N GLN A 65 23.20 6.30 -0.84
CA GLN A 65 24.07 7.27 -0.17
C GLN A 65 24.44 8.42 -1.12
N HIS A 66 24.38 9.66 -0.63
CA HIS A 66 24.81 10.80 -1.45
C HIS A 66 26.32 10.74 -1.72
N PRO A 67 26.77 10.86 -2.99
CA PRO A 67 28.17 10.61 -3.38
C PRO A 67 29.18 11.58 -2.74
N PHE A 68 28.75 12.83 -2.50
CA PHE A 68 29.62 13.89 -1.94
C PHE A 68 29.28 14.29 -0.49
N ARG A 69 28.29 13.66 0.13
CA ARG A 69 27.75 14.08 1.45
C ARG A 69 27.52 12.87 2.33
N SER A 70 28.56 12.40 3.03
CA SER A 70 28.48 11.24 3.93
C SER A 70 27.48 11.42 5.07
N GLN A 71 27.17 12.67 5.45
CA GLN A 71 26.16 12.99 6.46
C GLN A 71 24.72 12.74 5.98
N TRP A 72 24.47 12.66 4.66
CA TRP A 72 23.16 12.37 4.10
C TRP A 72 22.98 10.86 4.04
N GLN A 73 22.37 10.30 5.08
CA GLN A 73 22.15 8.86 5.18
C GLN A 73 21.26 8.36 4.04
N PRO A 74 21.41 7.10 3.61
CA PRO A 74 20.46 6.48 2.69
C PRO A 74 19.05 6.51 3.28
N ILE A 75 18.04 6.64 2.43
CA ILE A 75 16.64 6.62 2.84
C ILE A 75 16.03 5.30 2.37
N ASP A 76 15.62 4.48 3.33
CA ASP A 76 14.88 3.25 3.08
C ASP A 76 13.41 3.42 3.47
N VAL A 77 12.53 3.06 2.56
CA VAL A 77 11.08 3.10 2.75
C VAL A 77 10.52 1.70 2.50
N ASN A 78 9.53 1.29 3.31
CA ASN A 78 8.86 0.01 3.18
C ASN A 78 7.35 0.19 3.30
N VAL A 79 6.65 0.14 2.17
CA VAL A 79 5.20 0.39 2.10
C VAL A 79 4.47 -0.90 1.74
N VAL A 80 3.37 -1.16 2.44
CA VAL A 80 2.43 -2.23 2.11
C VAL A 80 1.21 -1.63 1.43
N GLY A 81 0.82 -2.20 0.30
CA GLY A 81 -0.39 -1.83 -0.43
C GLY A 81 -1.05 -3.04 -1.07
N HIS A 82 -1.91 -2.79 -2.05
CA HIS A 82 -2.70 -3.83 -2.72
C HIS A 82 -2.35 -4.01 -4.20
N ARG A 83 -1.74 -3.00 -4.82
CA ARG A 83 -1.28 -3.01 -6.20
C ARG A 83 0.12 -2.43 -6.23
N ILE A 84 1.04 -3.12 -6.88
CA ILE A 84 2.44 -2.68 -6.93
C ILE A 84 2.56 -1.25 -7.46
N VAL A 85 1.85 -0.91 -8.54
CA VAL A 85 1.91 0.43 -9.16
C VAL A 85 1.56 1.53 -8.17
N ASP A 86 0.42 1.40 -7.49
CA ASP A 86 -0.05 2.40 -6.53
C ASP A 86 0.89 2.48 -5.32
N THR A 87 1.49 1.35 -4.93
CA THR A 87 2.40 1.26 -3.77
C THR A 87 3.78 1.82 -4.09
N ILE A 88 4.26 1.73 -5.33
CA ILE A 88 5.48 2.40 -5.81
C ILE A 88 5.32 3.92 -5.74
N GLU A 89 4.18 4.45 -6.20
CA GLU A 89 3.87 5.88 -6.08
C GLU A 89 3.87 6.32 -4.61
N GLY A 90 3.22 5.55 -3.73
CA GLY A 90 3.19 5.79 -2.29
C GLY A 90 4.58 5.76 -1.65
N ALA A 91 5.41 4.76 -1.99
CA ALA A 91 6.79 4.66 -1.48
C ALA A 91 7.66 5.84 -1.92
N ALA A 92 7.53 6.29 -3.16
CA ALA A 92 8.22 7.47 -3.66
C ALA A 92 7.77 8.74 -2.94
N LEU A 93 6.46 8.91 -2.72
CA LEU A 93 5.91 10.04 -1.98
C LEU A 93 6.40 10.06 -0.52
N GLU A 94 6.41 8.92 0.16
CA GLU A 94 6.95 8.81 1.52
C GLU A 94 8.44 9.13 1.57
N ALA A 95 9.21 8.69 0.58
CA ALA A 95 10.61 9.05 0.45
C ALA A 95 10.83 10.55 0.22
N ILE A 96 9.98 11.20 -0.59
CA ILE A 96 9.99 12.66 -0.77
C ILE A 96 9.77 13.36 0.58
N TYR A 97 8.75 12.93 1.35
CA TYR A 97 8.49 13.49 2.69
C TYR A 97 9.70 13.34 3.61
N LEU A 98 10.30 12.15 3.69
CA LEU A 98 11.48 11.90 4.52
C LEU A 98 12.67 12.76 4.08
N PHE A 99 12.92 12.84 2.77
CA PHE A 99 14.00 13.63 2.21
C PHE A 99 13.86 15.12 2.53
N CYS A 100 12.67 15.69 2.32
CA CYS A 100 12.39 17.09 2.64
C CYS A 100 12.57 17.40 4.14
N ASN A 101 12.19 16.47 5.01
CA ASN A 101 12.35 16.64 6.45
C ASN A 101 13.81 16.51 6.91
N GLN A 102 14.62 15.72 6.24
CA GLN A 102 16.05 15.60 6.53
C GLN A 102 16.87 16.78 6.01
N HIS A 103 16.42 17.42 4.92
CA HIS A 103 17.18 18.46 4.21
C HIS A 103 16.33 19.72 3.91
N PRO A 104 15.69 20.35 4.93
CA PRO A 104 14.72 21.42 4.73
C PRO A 104 15.31 22.67 4.07
N ARG A 105 16.60 22.95 4.29
CA ARG A 105 17.28 24.12 3.71
C ARG A 105 17.62 23.93 2.25
N GLU A 106 17.97 22.71 1.85
CA GLU A 106 18.36 22.36 0.49
C GLU A 106 17.15 22.23 -0.44
N VAL A 107 15.99 21.84 0.10
CA VAL A 107 14.73 21.78 -0.66
C VAL A 107 13.97 23.11 -0.64
N ALA A 108 14.40 24.09 0.15
CA ALA A 108 13.75 25.41 0.23
C ALA A 108 13.73 26.08 -1.15
N GLY A 109 12.56 26.54 -1.57
CA GLY A 109 12.35 27.16 -2.89
C GLY A 109 12.42 26.19 -4.08
N GLN A 110 12.71 24.90 -3.86
CA GLN A 110 12.59 23.88 -4.89
C GLN A 110 11.15 23.35 -4.94
N PRO A 111 10.64 22.97 -6.12
CA PRO A 111 9.30 22.40 -6.23
C PRO A 111 9.06 21.16 -5.36
N ILE A 112 10.08 20.34 -5.07
CA ILE A 112 10.00 19.21 -4.15
C ILE A 112 9.81 19.65 -2.67
N GLY A 113 10.29 20.84 -2.30
CA GLY A 113 10.15 21.37 -0.94
C GLY A 113 8.70 21.64 -0.51
N LEU A 114 7.76 21.65 -1.46
CA LEU A 114 6.31 21.75 -1.19
C LEU A 114 5.78 20.59 -0.35
N PHE A 115 6.49 19.45 -0.31
CA PHE A 115 6.12 18.28 0.49
C PHE A 115 6.66 18.30 1.93
N SER A 116 7.40 19.34 2.35
CA SER A 116 7.86 19.44 3.75
C SER A 116 6.66 19.47 4.72
N THR A 117 6.81 18.91 5.94
CA THR A 117 5.70 18.59 6.88
C THR A 117 4.53 19.59 6.95
N THR A 118 3.35 19.03 7.18
CA THR A 118 2.05 19.73 7.25
C THR A 118 1.81 20.46 8.57
N ASP A 119 2.73 20.41 9.55
CA ASP A 119 2.52 21.08 10.85
C ASP A 119 2.70 22.60 10.70
N PRO A 120 1.61 23.39 10.75
CA PRO A 120 1.68 24.84 10.63
C PRO A 120 2.40 25.49 11.81
N ASN A 121 2.60 24.75 12.92
CA ASN A 121 3.31 25.22 14.11
C ASN A 121 4.80 24.91 14.08
N ASN A 122 5.30 24.20 13.05
CA ASN A 122 6.73 23.95 12.90
C ASN A 122 7.44 25.27 12.56
N PRO A 123 8.49 25.69 13.30
CA PRO A 123 9.26 26.90 12.97
C PRO A 123 9.88 26.86 11.56
N GLU A 124 10.10 25.66 11.00
CA GLU A 124 10.56 25.44 9.62
C GLU A 124 9.46 25.61 8.57
N TRP A 125 8.19 25.76 8.96
CA TRP A 125 7.08 26.10 8.07
C TRP A 125 7.35 27.38 7.28
N ASN A 126 7.99 28.36 7.91
CA ASN A 126 8.36 29.62 7.29
C ASN A 126 9.49 29.48 6.25
N LEU A 127 10.22 28.36 6.21
CA LEU A 127 11.20 28.07 5.14
C LEU A 127 10.53 27.71 3.82
N LYS A 128 9.21 27.42 3.83
CA LYS A 128 8.40 27.32 2.60
C LYS A 128 8.17 28.68 1.95
N ILE A 129 8.28 29.76 2.72
CA ILE A 129 8.30 31.12 2.19
C ILE A 129 9.71 31.33 1.67
N VAL A 130 9.86 31.36 0.36
CA VAL A 130 11.12 31.66 -0.32
C VAL A 130 11.64 32.99 0.22
N PRO A 131 12.77 33.04 0.97
CA PRO A 131 13.38 34.32 1.35
C PRO A 131 13.64 35.12 0.07
N GLU A 132 13.37 36.43 0.05
CA GLU A 132 13.56 37.27 -1.15
C GLU A 132 14.92 37.06 -1.85
N GLY A 133 15.98 36.79 -1.08
CA GLY A 133 17.34 36.53 -1.59
C GLY A 133 17.64 35.10 -2.04
N HIS A 134 16.69 34.16 -1.89
CA HIS A 134 16.77 32.76 -2.33
C HIS A 134 15.68 32.43 -3.36
N ARG A 135 14.96 33.45 -3.89
CA ARG A 135 14.13 33.27 -5.08
C ARG A 135 15.05 32.73 -6.16
N LEU A 136 14.69 31.53 -6.64
CA LEU A 136 15.32 30.83 -7.76
C LEU A 136 15.90 31.84 -8.74
N GLU A 137 17.14 31.61 -9.13
CA GLU A 137 17.80 32.18 -10.30
C GLU A 137 17.12 31.65 -11.59
N GLY A 138 15.78 31.61 -11.62
CA GLY A 138 14.91 31.01 -12.62
C GLY A 138 13.59 31.80 -12.72
N SER A 139 13.00 31.80 -13.92
CA SER A 139 11.78 32.56 -14.21
C SER A 139 10.61 32.11 -13.31
N THR A 140 9.72 33.04 -12.93
CA THR A 140 8.45 32.70 -12.24
C THR A 140 7.63 31.64 -12.98
N GLU A 141 7.85 31.52 -14.29
CA GLU A 141 7.24 30.52 -15.17
C GLU A 141 7.70 29.08 -14.87
N GLU A 142 8.99 28.86 -14.57
CA GLU A 142 9.54 27.53 -14.28
C GLU A 142 9.01 26.98 -12.95
N ALA A 143 8.88 27.84 -11.94
CA ALA A 143 8.29 27.49 -10.65
C ALA A 143 6.80 27.15 -10.78
N LEU A 144 6.05 27.90 -11.59
CA LEU A 144 4.64 27.63 -11.89
C LEU A 144 4.48 26.31 -12.66
N GLN A 145 5.31 26.06 -13.67
CA GLN A 145 5.29 24.83 -14.44
C GLN A 145 5.60 23.61 -13.57
N GLY A 146 6.62 23.72 -12.70
CA GLY A 146 6.92 22.71 -11.69
C GLY A 146 5.67 22.42 -10.87
N THR A 147 5.11 23.45 -10.22
CA THR A 147 3.92 23.34 -9.36
C THR A 147 2.73 22.66 -10.06
N MET A 148 2.43 23.03 -11.32
CA MET A 148 1.36 22.40 -12.09
C MET A 148 1.61 20.91 -12.31
N ARG A 149 2.85 20.52 -12.61
CA ARG A 149 3.23 19.11 -12.78
C ARG A 149 3.10 18.32 -11.48
N PHE A 150 3.50 18.90 -10.35
CA PHE A 150 3.30 18.31 -9.03
C PHE A 150 1.81 18.11 -8.72
N MET A 151 0.99 19.12 -8.94
CA MET A 151 -0.46 19.03 -8.72
C MET A 151 -1.11 17.96 -9.61
N SER A 152 -0.66 17.82 -10.86
CA SER A 152 -1.12 16.78 -11.77
C SER A 152 -0.80 15.37 -11.27
N VAL A 153 0.45 15.15 -10.81
CA VAL A 153 0.87 13.86 -10.23
C VAL A 153 0.11 13.54 -8.95
N GLN A 154 -0.05 14.53 -8.06
CA GLN A 154 -0.85 14.38 -6.82
C GLN A 154 -2.29 13.97 -7.14
N HIS A 155 -2.93 14.64 -8.11
CA HIS A 155 -4.29 14.30 -8.52
C HIS A 155 -4.37 12.89 -9.11
N HIS A 156 -3.41 12.49 -9.95
CA HIS A 156 -3.34 11.15 -10.51
C HIS A 156 -3.23 10.09 -9.40
N TYR A 157 -2.37 10.31 -8.42
CA TYR A 157 -2.21 9.41 -7.27
C TYR A 157 -3.51 9.28 -6.45
N GLN A 158 -4.23 10.38 -6.22
CA GLN A 158 -5.53 10.33 -5.56
C GLN A 158 -6.56 9.47 -6.32
N LEU A 159 -6.57 9.54 -7.66
CA LEU A 159 -7.43 8.69 -8.48
C LEU A 159 -7.04 7.21 -8.39
N LEU A 160 -5.75 6.89 -8.32
CA LEU A 160 -5.27 5.52 -8.13
C LEU A 160 -5.73 4.97 -6.77
N LEU A 161 -5.55 5.73 -5.69
CA LEU A 161 -6.00 5.35 -4.35
C LEU A 161 -7.52 5.14 -4.30
N HIS A 162 -8.30 6.04 -4.89
CA HIS A 162 -9.76 5.91 -4.95
C HIS A 162 -10.20 4.63 -5.69
N ARG A 163 -9.55 4.29 -6.81
CA ARG A 163 -9.82 3.05 -7.55
C ARG A 163 -9.45 1.81 -6.72
N GLY A 164 -8.29 1.85 -6.05
CA GLY A 164 -7.86 0.79 -5.13
C GLY A 164 -8.87 0.56 -4.00
N MET A 165 -9.35 1.63 -3.37
CA MET A 165 -10.40 1.56 -2.35
C MET A 165 -11.69 0.91 -2.89
N GLY A 166 -12.14 1.29 -4.09
CA GLY A 166 -13.32 0.70 -4.71
C GLY A 166 -13.19 -0.82 -4.91
N GLN A 167 -12.00 -1.29 -5.32
CA GLN A 167 -11.73 -2.73 -5.46
C GLN A 167 -11.75 -3.45 -4.11
N LEU A 168 -11.16 -2.86 -3.07
CA LEU A 168 -11.16 -3.44 -1.73
C LEU A 168 -12.55 -3.54 -1.13
N ILE A 169 -13.38 -2.50 -1.30
CA ILE A 169 -14.78 -2.52 -0.87
C ILE A 169 -15.53 -3.65 -1.58
N SER A 170 -15.32 -3.83 -2.88
CA SER A 170 -15.95 -4.90 -3.65
C SER A 170 -15.54 -6.29 -3.15
N VAL A 171 -14.25 -6.51 -2.89
CA VAL A 171 -13.73 -7.78 -2.35
C VAL A 171 -14.30 -8.04 -0.95
N ALA A 172 -14.27 -7.06 -0.06
CA ALA A 172 -14.81 -7.18 1.29
C ALA A 172 -16.31 -7.52 1.30
N GLN A 173 -17.10 -6.86 0.44
CA GLN A 173 -18.52 -7.18 0.26
C GLN A 173 -18.73 -8.60 -0.27
N GLY A 174 -17.88 -9.07 -1.18
CA GLY A 174 -17.89 -10.45 -1.68
C GLY A 174 -17.67 -11.47 -0.56
N HIS A 175 -16.64 -11.27 0.27
CA HIS A 175 -16.36 -12.12 1.42
C HIS A 175 -17.51 -12.12 2.43
N PHE A 176 -18.08 -10.96 2.74
CA PHE A 176 -19.22 -10.85 3.65
C PHE A 176 -20.44 -11.65 3.16
N ARG A 177 -20.82 -11.48 1.88
CA ARG A 177 -21.92 -12.25 1.29
C ARG A 177 -21.68 -13.76 1.30
N ASN A 178 -20.42 -14.18 1.11
CA ASN A 178 -20.08 -15.59 1.15
C ASN A 178 -20.18 -16.15 2.58
N ALA A 179 -19.68 -15.42 3.57
CA ALA A 179 -19.79 -15.81 4.98
C ALA A 179 -21.27 -15.90 5.42
N ASP A 180 -22.10 -14.94 5.02
CA ASP A 180 -23.54 -14.93 5.34
C ASP A 180 -24.27 -16.16 4.75
N ARG A 181 -23.92 -16.56 3.51
CA ARG A 181 -24.41 -17.79 2.90
C ARG A 181 -23.96 -19.04 3.66
N GLN A 182 -22.69 -19.10 4.07
CA GLN A 182 -22.15 -20.23 4.84
C GLN A 182 -22.83 -20.34 6.21
N VAL A 183 -23.07 -19.22 6.91
CA VAL A 183 -23.80 -19.21 8.18
C VAL A 183 -25.22 -19.75 7.99
N THR A 184 -25.92 -19.31 6.95
CA THR A 184 -27.27 -19.81 6.63
C THR A 184 -27.26 -21.32 6.36
N GLN A 185 -26.29 -21.82 5.60
CA GLN A 185 -26.14 -23.25 5.33
C GLN A 185 -25.85 -24.06 6.61
N ILE A 186 -24.99 -23.54 7.48
CA ILE A 186 -24.68 -24.18 8.77
C ILE A 186 -25.94 -24.28 9.63
N GLN A 187 -26.75 -23.21 9.71
CA GLN A 187 -28.00 -23.22 10.46
C GLN A 187 -28.99 -24.26 9.92
N GLN A 188 -29.12 -24.38 8.60
CA GLN A 188 -29.97 -25.38 7.96
C GLN A 188 -29.48 -26.82 8.23
N LEU A 189 -28.18 -27.05 8.15
CA LEU A 189 -27.58 -28.35 8.46
C LEU A 189 -27.76 -28.70 9.93
N GLN A 190 -27.56 -27.74 10.84
CA GLN A 190 -27.79 -27.94 12.28
C GLN A 190 -29.25 -28.30 12.55
N ALA A 191 -30.22 -27.61 11.96
CA ALA A 191 -31.63 -27.94 12.10
C ALA A 191 -31.94 -29.37 11.62
N SER A 192 -31.39 -29.78 10.47
CA SER A 192 -31.57 -31.14 9.94
C SER A 192 -30.90 -32.21 10.80
N VAL A 193 -29.75 -31.92 11.40
CA VAL A 193 -29.08 -32.83 12.34
C VAL A 193 -29.93 -33.01 13.59
N THR A 194 -30.44 -31.92 14.18
CA THR A 194 -31.31 -31.98 15.36
C THR A 194 -32.58 -32.79 15.09
N GLU A 195 -33.26 -32.55 13.96
CA GLU A 195 -34.45 -33.31 13.57
C GLU A 195 -34.15 -34.81 13.45
N LYS A 196 -33.04 -35.18 12.79
CA LYS A 196 -32.64 -36.58 12.65
C LYS A 196 -32.27 -37.21 14.00
N GLU A 197 -31.63 -36.46 14.89
CA GLU A 197 -31.33 -36.93 16.25
C GLU A 197 -32.60 -37.20 17.05
N GLU A 198 -33.61 -36.34 16.97
CA GLU A 198 -34.91 -36.55 17.60
C GLU A 198 -35.60 -37.81 17.08
N ILE A 199 -35.58 -38.04 15.77
CA ILE A 199 -36.12 -39.27 15.14
C ILE A 199 -35.38 -40.51 15.65
N ILE A 200 -34.05 -40.47 15.72
CA ILE A 200 -33.24 -41.59 16.23
C ILE A 200 -33.57 -41.88 17.69
N VAL A 201 -33.71 -40.85 18.52
CA VAL A 201 -34.10 -41.01 19.93
C VAL A 201 -35.51 -41.60 20.04
N ALA A 202 -36.46 -41.09 19.25
CA ALA A 202 -37.84 -41.57 19.22
C ALA A 202 -37.92 -43.05 18.80
N LEU A 203 -37.14 -43.47 17.79
CA LEU A 203 -37.06 -44.87 17.36
C LEU A 203 -36.36 -45.76 18.39
N ARG A 204 -35.35 -45.28 19.14
CA ARG A 204 -34.67 -46.07 20.16
C ARG A 204 -35.51 -46.32 21.42
N ARG A 205 -36.40 -45.39 21.80
CA ARG A 205 -37.27 -45.53 22.99
C ARG A 205 -38.09 -46.83 23.01
N PRO A 206 -38.85 -47.20 21.96
CA PRO A 206 -39.63 -48.44 21.94
C PRO A 206 -38.77 -49.71 21.98
N PHE A 207 -37.61 -49.74 21.31
CA PHE A 207 -36.71 -50.89 21.36
C PHE A 207 -36.18 -51.17 22.77
N ILE A 208 -35.90 -50.13 23.56
CA ILE A 208 -35.42 -50.27 24.93
C ILE A 208 -36.54 -50.75 25.86
N THR A 209 -37.77 -50.22 25.72
CA THR A 209 -38.92 -50.64 26.52
C THR A 209 -39.37 -52.07 26.19
N GLU A 210 -39.31 -52.49 24.94
CA GLU A 210 -39.67 -53.85 24.53
C GLU A 210 -38.65 -54.89 25.03
N LYS A 211 -37.35 -54.55 24.99
CA LYS A 211 -36.27 -55.38 25.54
C LYS A 211 -36.36 -55.51 27.07
N THR A 212 -36.71 -54.44 27.78
CA THR A 212 -36.91 -54.49 29.25
C THR A 212 -38.19 -55.22 29.64
N ARG A 213 -39.25 -55.16 28.82
CA ARG A 213 -40.50 -55.91 29.05
C ARG A 213 -40.29 -57.40 28.80
N SER A 214 -39.58 -57.78 27.73
CA SER A 214 -39.22 -59.17 27.43
C SER A 214 -38.32 -59.80 28.50
N MET A 215 -37.32 -59.06 29.02
CA MET A 215 -36.49 -59.53 30.15
C MET A 215 -37.24 -59.67 31.48
N ARG A 216 -38.36 -58.95 31.67
CA ARG A 216 -39.17 -59.02 32.91
C ARG A 216 -40.21 -60.15 32.88
N VAL A 217 -40.57 -60.66 31.70
CA VAL A 217 -41.52 -61.79 31.52
C VAL A 217 -40.80 -63.16 31.56
N MET A 218 -39.48 -63.19 31.40
CA MET A 218 -38.65 -64.41 31.53
C MET A 218 -38.06 -64.65 32.94
N ARG A 219 -38.51 -63.91 33.97
CA ARG A 219 -38.19 -64.17 35.38
C ARG A 219 -39.45 -64.59 36.13
#